data_AF-A0A3A4VHY1-F1
#
_entry.id   AF-A0A3A4VHY1-F1
#
_cell.length_a   1.000
_cell.length_b   1.000
_cell.length_c   1.000
_cell.angle_alpha   90.00
_cell.angle_beta   90.00
_cell.angle_gamma   90.00
#
_symmetry.space_group_name_H-M   'P 1'
#
loop_
_entity.id
_entity.type
_entity.pdbx_description
1 polymer ?
#
loop_
_entity_poly.entity_id
_entity_poly.type
_entity_poly.pdbx_seq_one_letter_code
_entity_poly.pdbx_strand_id
1 'polypeptide(L)'
;MTGVGYFQTLEDFYARGIELMRKKNADYAGVTDPFKNFRNAQLIGLTVEQAILVRILDKLARIGNLIDKEAQVADESLEDTLMDCANYLNILAAYRSSNH
;
A
#
# COMPACT_ATOMS: atom_id res chain seq x y z
N MET A 1 -0.04 -11.30 -23.80
CA MET A 1 -0.90 -10.20 -23.31
C MET A 1 -1.14 -9.24 -24.47
N THR A 2 -2.39 -8.93 -24.81
CA THR A 2 -2.72 -7.89 -25.80
C THR A 2 -2.80 -6.52 -25.11
N GLY A 3 -2.78 -5.42 -25.86
CA GLY A 3 -2.94 -4.08 -25.27
C GLY A 3 -4.24 -3.92 -24.48
N VAL A 4 -5.35 -4.49 -24.96
CA VAL A 4 -6.64 -4.52 -24.23
C VAL A 4 -6.53 -5.33 -22.93
N GLY A 5 -5.88 -6.50 -22.98
CA GLY A 5 -5.69 -7.32 -21.78
C GLY A 5 -4.81 -6.66 -20.71
N TYR A 6 -3.85 -5.83 -21.11
CA TYR A 6 -3.01 -5.06 -20.18
C TYR A 6 -3.82 -4.06 -19.37
N PHE A 7 -4.63 -3.23 -20.04
CA PHE A 7 -5.45 -2.24 -19.34
C PHE A 7 -6.51 -2.88 -18.44
N GLN A 8 -7.17 -3.95 -18.87
CA GLN A 8 -8.10 -4.69 -18.01
C GLN A 8 -7.41 -5.19 -16.73
N THR A 9 -6.19 -5.73 -16.86
CA THR A 9 -5.42 -6.20 -15.70
C THR A 9 -5.12 -5.06 -14.72
N LEU A 10 -4.77 -3.87 -15.23
CA LEU A 10 -4.55 -2.70 -14.38
C LEU A 10 -5.83 -2.22 -13.70
N GLU A 11 -6.94 -2.16 -14.43
CA GLU A 11 -8.24 -1.76 -13.89
C GLU A 11 -8.67 -2.68 -12.74
N ASP A 12 -8.58 -4.00 -12.94
CA ASP A 12 -8.90 -4.99 -11.92
C ASP A 12 -7.97 -4.87 -10.70
N PHE A 13 -6.68 -4.63 -10.93
CA PHE A 13 -5.69 -4.43 -9.88
C PHE A 13 -6.01 -3.21 -9.01
N TYR A 14 -6.30 -2.05 -9.63
CA TYR A 14 -6.67 -0.84 -8.88
C TYR A 14 -8.01 -0.97 -8.18
N ALA A 15 -9.00 -1.62 -8.80
CA ALA A 15 -10.30 -1.85 -8.19
C ALA A 15 -10.18 -2.68 -6.90
N ARG A 16 -9.43 -3.79 -6.96
CA ARG A 16 -9.11 -4.62 -5.78
C ARG A 16 -8.30 -3.85 -4.76
N GLY A 17 -7.33 -3.05 -5.20
CA GLY A 17 -6.50 -2.23 -4.32
C GLY A 17 -7.33 -1.22 -3.51
N ILE A 18 -8.30 -0.56 -4.15
CA ILE A 18 -9.23 0.36 -3.48
C ILE A 18 -10.11 -0.38 -2.47
N GLU A 19 -10.64 -1.55 -2.82
CA GLU A 19 -11.45 -2.35 -1.88
C GLU A 19 -10.64 -2.75 -0.64
N LEU A 20 -9.40 -3.20 -0.84
CA LEU A 20 -8.49 -3.53 0.25
C LEU A 20 -8.20 -2.32 1.14
N MET A 21 -7.96 -1.16 0.54
CA MET A 21 -7.75 0.09 1.27
C MET A 21 -8.98 0.50 2.08
N ARG A 22 -10.20 0.32 1.57
CA ARG A 22 -11.44 0.58 2.32
C ARG A 22 -11.56 -0.33 3.54
N LYS A 23 -11.26 -1.62 3.38
CA LYS A 23 -11.25 -2.60 4.49
C LYS A 23 -10.23 -2.20 5.56
N LYS A 24 -8.97 -1.97 5.16
CA LYS A 24 -7.90 -1.56 6.08
C LYS A 24 -8.21 -0.22 6.76
N ASN A 25 -8.75 0.75 6.04
CA ASN A 25 -9.09 2.04 6.63
C ASN A 25 -10.12 1.89 7.77
N ALA A 26 -11.11 1.01 7.62
CA ALA A 26 -12.09 0.73 8.67
C ALA A 26 -11.43 0.19 9.97
N ASP A 27 -10.35 -0.59 9.86
CA ASP A 27 -9.64 -1.17 11.01
C ASP A 27 -8.62 -0.21 11.64
N TYR A 28 -7.98 0.63 10.83
CA TYR A 28 -6.76 1.37 11.21
C TYR A 28 -6.98 2.86 11.43
N ALA A 29 -7.97 3.44 10.78
CA ALA A 29 -8.25 4.86 10.81
C ALA A 29 -9.74 5.04 11.08
N GLY A 30 -10.06 5.39 12.33
CA GLY A 30 -11.39 5.90 12.63
C GLY A 30 -11.76 6.97 11.60
N VAL A 31 -13.05 7.05 11.27
CA VAL A 31 -13.65 7.86 10.18
C VAL A 31 -13.09 9.30 10.04
N THR A 32 -12.46 9.81 11.09
CA THR A 32 -11.94 11.18 11.23
C THR A 32 -10.47 11.41 10.83
N ASP A 33 -9.56 10.42 10.86
CA ASP A 33 -8.14 10.63 10.46
C ASP A 33 -7.53 9.40 9.75
N PRO A 34 -7.54 9.37 8.40
CA PRO A 34 -6.96 8.29 7.60
C PRO A 34 -5.44 8.12 7.78
N PHE A 35 -4.75 9.11 8.37
CA PHE A 35 -3.29 9.10 8.52
C PHE A 35 -2.83 8.87 9.96
N LYS A 36 -3.75 8.60 10.90
CA LYS A 36 -3.47 8.50 12.33
C LYS A 36 -2.28 7.59 12.67
N ASN A 37 -2.21 6.41 12.05
CA ASN A 37 -1.13 5.45 12.33
C ASN A 37 0.23 5.91 11.85
N PHE A 38 0.29 6.77 10.82
CA PHE A 38 1.54 7.36 10.36
C PHE A 38 1.93 8.58 11.20
N ARG A 39 0.96 9.33 11.73
CA ARG A 39 1.21 10.46 12.66
C ARG A 39 1.86 9.99 13.95
N ASN A 40 1.55 8.78 14.42
CA ASN A 40 2.22 8.20 15.59
C ASN A 40 3.75 8.09 15.43
N ALA A 41 4.27 8.03 14.19
CA ALA A 41 5.71 8.01 13.94
C ALA A 41 6.41 9.32 14.36
N GLN A 42 5.66 10.42 14.53
CA GLN A 42 6.19 11.67 15.08
C GLN A 42 6.71 11.50 16.52
N LEU A 43 6.17 10.54 17.28
CA LEU A 43 6.63 10.22 18.63
C LEU A 43 8.08 9.70 18.66
N ILE A 44 8.58 9.19 17.53
CA ILE A 44 9.95 8.69 17.36
C ILE A 44 10.78 9.55 16.40
N GLY A 45 10.33 10.79 16.11
CA GLY A 45 11.07 11.76 15.31
C GLY A 45 10.96 11.59 13.80
N LEU A 46 10.02 10.80 13.30
CA LEU A 46 9.77 10.65 11.86
C LEU A 46 8.59 11.52 11.39
N THR A 47 8.68 12.07 10.19
CA THR A 47 7.52 12.69 9.53
C THR A 47 6.53 11.61 9.06
N VAL A 48 5.30 12.02 8.75
CA VAL A 48 4.29 11.13 8.18
C VAL A 48 4.75 10.53 6.85
N GLU A 49 5.36 11.32 5.98
CA GLU A 49 5.92 10.84 4.72
C GLU A 49 7.03 9.82 4.95
N GLN A 50 7.94 10.08 5.89
CA GLN A 50 9.00 9.12 6.24
C GLN A 50 8.40 7.80 6.76
N ALA A 51 7.36 7.86 7.59
CA ALA A 51 6.67 6.67 8.06
C ALA A 51 6.03 5.87 6.92
N ILE A 52 5.41 6.54 5.94
CA ILE A 52 4.84 5.88 4.76
C ILE A 52 5.95 5.27 3.89
N LEU A 53 7.06 5.99 3.69
CA LEU A 53 8.22 5.49 2.93
C LEU A 53 8.85 4.23 3.55
N VAL A 54 8.92 4.15 4.88
CA VAL A 54 9.36 2.92 5.57
C VAL A 54 8.44 1.74 5.23
N ARG A 55 7.11 1.94 5.19
CA ARG A 55 6.18 0.88 4.80
C ARG A 55 6.30 0.48 3.34
N ILE A 56 6.63 1.42 2.46
CA ILE A 56 6.95 1.11 1.05
C ILE A 56 8.23 0.27 0.99
N LEU A 57 9.27 0.63 1.74
CA LEU A 57 10.52 -0.11 1.79
C LEU A 57 10.31 -1.56 2.27
N ASP A 58 9.50 -1.77 3.31
CA ASP A 58 9.12 -3.10 3.79
C ASP A 58 8.52 -3.96 2.66
N LYS A 59 7.66 -3.35 1.83
CA LYS A 59 6.99 -4.03 0.72
C LYS A 59 7.93 -4.31 -0.44
N LEU A 60 8.81 -3.37 -0.78
CA LEU A 60 9.85 -3.57 -1.80
C LEU A 60 10.81 -4.70 -1.41
N ALA A 61 11.25 -4.74 -0.15
CA ALA A 61 12.10 -5.81 0.36
C ALA A 61 11.41 -7.17 0.24
N ARG A 62 10.11 -7.23 0.58
CA ARG A 62 9.33 -8.46 0.44
C ARG A 62 9.08 -8.88 -1.01
N ILE A 63 8.82 -7.93 -1.92
CA ILE A 63 8.76 -8.20 -3.37
C ILE A 63 10.06 -8.86 -3.83
N GLY A 64 11.21 -8.30 -3.44
CA GLY A 64 12.52 -8.86 -3.76
C GLY A 64 12.71 -10.30 -3.24
N ASN A 65 12.14 -10.63 -2.07
CA ASN A 65 12.21 -11.99 -1.54
C ASN A 65 11.27 -12.97 -2.25
N LEU A 66 10.12 -12.51 -2.74
CA LEU A 66 9.07 -13.33 -3.36
C LEU A 66 9.20 -13.45 -4.88
N ILE A 67 10.00 -12.59 -5.52
CA ILE A 67 10.17 -12.62 -6.98
C ILE A 67 10.87 -13.91 -7.45
N ASP A 68 11.77 -14.45 -6.61
CA ASP A 68 12.56 -15.64 -6.90
C ASP A 68 12.09 -16.87 -6.10
N LYS A 69 11.06 -16.74 -5.25
CA LYS A 69 10.60 -17.78 -4.32
C LYS A 69 9.09 -17.72 -4.11
N GLU A 70 8.43 -18.86 -4.15
CA GLU A 70 7.01 -18.94 -3.80
C GLU A 70 6.78 -18.61 -2.31
N ALA A 71 5.75 -17.81 -2.06
CA ALA A 71 5.33 -17.46 -0.70
C ALA A 71 4.94 -18.73 0.07
N GLN A 72 5.54 -18.93 1.24
CA GLN A 72 5.19 -20.06 2.12
C GLN A 72 3.89 -19.82 2.91
N VAL A 73 3.36 -18.60 2.87
CA VAL A 73 2.12 -18.18 3.54
C VAL A 73 1.16 -17.70 2.46
N ALA A 74 -0.04 -18.31 2.42
CA ALA A 74 -1.01 -18.12 1.33
C ALA A 74 -1.54 -16.69 1.22
N ASP A 75 -1.83 -16.04 2.36
CA ASP A 75 -2.32 -14.65 2.42
C ASP A 75 -1.20 -13.60 2.25
N GLU A 76 -0.04 -14.04 1.79
CA GLU A 76 1.15 -13.22 1.64
C GLU A 76 1.78 -13.32 0.24
N SER A 77 0.95 -13.53 -0.78
CA SER A 77 1.39 -13.68 -2.16
C SER A 77 2.19 -12.47 -2.69
N LEU A 78 2.94 -12.71 -3.77
CA LEU A 78 3.63 -11.63 -4.49
C LEU A 78 2.64 -10.57 -5.00
N GLU A 79 1.48 -11.02 -5.49
CA GLU A 79 0.43 -10.13 -6.02
C GLU A 79 -0.14 -9.22 -4.93
N ASP A 80 -0.43 -9.76 -3.75
CA ASP A 80 -0.90 -8.97 -2.60
C ASP A 80 0.17 -7.97 -2.15
N THR A 81 1.44 -8.37 -2.18
CA THR A 81 2.57 -7.49 -1.80
C THR A 81 2.74 -6.34 -2.80
N LEU A 82 2.61 -6.61 -4.10
CA LEU A 82 2.62 -5.58 -5.15
C LEU A 82 1.46 -4.60 -4.96
N MET A 83 0.26 -5.09 -4.68
CA MET A 83 -0.93 -4.28 -4.43
C MET A 83 -0.78 -3.41 -3.18
N ASP A 84 -0.24 -3.96 -2.10
CA ASP A 84 0.07 -3.20 -0.89
C ASP A 84 1.09 -2.10 -1.16
N CYS A 85 2.15 -2.39 -1.93
CA CYS A 85 3.15 -1.39 -2.30
C CYS A 85 2.53 -0.22 -3.09
N ALA A 86 1.71 -0.53 -4.10
CA ALA A 86 0.97 0.48 -4.87
C ALA A 86 0.02 1.30 -3.99
N ASN A 87 -0.67 0.64 -3.06
CA ASN A 87 -1.57 1.32 -2.12
C ASN A 87 -0.84 2.26 -1.16
N TYR A 88 0.35 1.90 -0.64
CA TYR A 88 1.13 2.83 0.18
C TYR A 88 1.63 4.05 -0.61
N LEU A 89 1.93 3.90 -1.91
CA LEU A 89 2.20 5.05 -2.79
C LEU A 89 0.96 5.94 -2.96
N ASN A 90 -0.22 5.34 -3.12
CA ASN A 90 -1.49 6.08 -3.18
C ASN A 90 -1.77 6.84 -1.87
N ILE A 91 -1.48 6.24 -0.71
CA ILE A 91 -1.60 6.90 0.60
C ILE A 91 -0.67 8.12 0.66
N LEU A 92 0.59 7.98 0.21
CA LEU A 92 1.53 9.09 0.18
C LEU A 92 1.02 10.23 -0.72
N ALA A 93 0.51 9.91 -1.91
CA ALA A 93 -0.08 10.90 -2.80
C ALA A 93 -1.27 11.63 -2.14
N ALA A 94 -2.18 10.89 -1.51
CA ALA A 94 -3.32 11.48 -0.79
C ALA A 94 -2.89 12.38 0.37
N TYR A 95 -1.88 11.97 1.15
CA TYR A 95 -1.33 12.78 2.23
C TYR A 95 -0.73 14.09 1.67
N ARG A 96 0.06 14.01 0.61
CA ARG A 96 0.65 15.19 -0.04
C ARG A 96 -0.42 16.15 -0.58
N SER A 97 -1.48 15.64 -1.20
CA SER A 97 -2.58 16.48 -1.73
C SER A 97 -3.45 17.12 -0.65
N SER A 98 -3.50 16.57 0.57
CA SER A 98 -4.30 17.11 1.68
C SER A 98 -3.57 18.13 2.55
N ASN A 99 -2.26 18.30 2.34
CA ASN A 99 -1.41 19.25 3.09
C ASN A 99 -0.80 20.31 2.16
N HIS A 100 -1.49 20.63 1.07
CA HIS A 100 -1.19 21.73 0.14
C HIS A 100 -2.28 22.79 0.16
#